data_AF-A0A1R0WVK8-F1
#
_entry.id   AF-A0A1R0WVK8-F1
#
_cell.length_a   1.000
_cell.length_b   1.000
_cell.length_c   1.000
_cell.angle_alpha   90.00
_cell.angle_beta   90.00
_cell.angle_gamma   90.00
#
_symmetry.space_group_name_H-M   'P 1'
#
loop_
_entity.id
_entity.type
_entity.pdbx_description
1 polymer ?
#
loop_
_entity_poly.entity_id
_entity_poly.type
_entity_poly.pdbx_seq_one_letter_code
_entity_poly.pdbx_strand_id
1 'polypeptide(L)'
;MQIKITKSGLKKDEVFFLTEFGEGRGIWCGAPVNPGAEMDVEFELSELLMRWVDIHPVPAGEFNIRLEQDKVIFTGVLENIEEDGTGYLRIGEGLVMFECLGEPMALGVFVELQVRDVRIYPFSI
;
A
#
# COMPACT_ATOMS: atom_id res chain seq x y z
N MET A 1 -7.53 -3.63 6.28
CA MET A 1 -8.06 -3.84 4.91
C MET A 1 -8.17 -5.33 4.68
N GLN A 2 -9.30 -5.83 4.16
CA GLN A 2 -9.44 -7.25 3.86
C GLN A 2 -8.69 -7.61 2.57
N ILE A 3 -7.93 -8.70 2.59
CA ILE A 3 -7.24 -9.25 1.42
C ILE A 3 -7.48 -10.75 1.29
N LYS A 4 -7.28 -11.25 0.07
CA LYS A 4 -7.14 -12.68 -0.24
C LYS A 4 -5.74 -12.96 -0.75
N ILE A 5 -5.02 -13.90 -0.13
CA ILE A 5 -3.74 -14.37 -0.67
C ILE A 5 -4.00 -15.23 -1.91
N THR A 6 -3.41 -14.88 -3.05
CA THR A 6 -3.64 -15.59 -4.32
C THR A 6 -2.54 -16.59 -4.64
N LYS A 7 -1.28 -16.27 -4.33
CA LYS A 7 -0.12 -17.15 -4.50
C LYS A 7 1.07 -16.68 -3.67
N SER A 8 2.01 -17.58 -3.43
CA SER A 8 3.35 -17.24 -2.92
C SER A 8 4.26 -16.79 -4.05
N GLY A 9 5.20 -15.89 -3.73
CA GLY A 9 6.22 -15.39 -4.64
C GLY A 9 7.51 -16.21 -4.63
N LEU A 10 8.53 -15.70 -5.33
CA LEU A 10 9.85 -16.34 -5.41
C LEU A 10 10.77 -15.90 -4.27
N LYS A 11 10.57 -14.68 -3.76
CA LYS A 11 11.31 -14.18 -2.61
C LYS A 11 10.75 -14.81 -1.33
N LYS A 12 11.59 -14.87 -0.30
CA LYS A 12 11.18 -15.32 1.04
C LYS A 12 9.99 -14.47 1.52
N ASP A 13 8.94 -15.16 2.00
CA ASP A 13 7.70 -14.57 2.53
C ASP A 13 6.95 -13.65 1.56
N GLU A 14 7.30 -13.65 0.27
CA GLU A 14 6.56 -12.88 -0.73
C GLU A 14 5.21 -13.52 -1.01
N VAL A 15 4.17 -12.70 -1.03
CA VAL A 15 2.80 -13.10 -1.34
C VAL A 15 2.19 -12.13 -2.34
N PHE A 16 1.32 -12.67 -3.18
CA PHE A 16 0.42 -11.88 -4.02
C PHE A 16 -0.95 -11.88 -3.38
N PHE A 17 -1.64 -10.76 -3.48
CA PHE A 17 -2.92 -10.55 -2.84
C PHE A 17 -3.92 -9.89 -3.78
N LEU A 18 -5.20 -10.12 -3.49
CA LEU A 18 -6.34 -9.46 -4.11
C LEU A 18 -7.13 -8.74 -3.02
N THR A 19 -7.66 -7.57 -3.36
CA THR A 19 -8.56 -6.73 -2.55
C THR A 19 -9.77 -6.35 -3.39
N GLU A 20 -10.77 -5.71 -2.79
CA GLU A 20 -11.87 -5.10 -3.56
C GLU A 20 -11.40 -3.98 -4.50
N PHE A 21 -10.24 -3.36 -4.23
CA PHE A 21 -9.66 -2.25 -5.00
C PHE A 21 -8.62 -2.70 -6.03
N GLY A 22 -8.36 -4.00 -6.15
CA GLY A 22 -7.41 -4.57 -7.10
C GLY A 22 -6.35 -5.46 -6.45
N GLU A 23 -5.22 -5.64 -7.12
CA GLU A 23 -4.22 -6.65 -6.77
C GLU A 23 -2.81 -6.08 -6.62
N GLY A 24 -2.01 -6.77 -5.81
CA GLY A 24 -0.64 -6.38 -5.55
C GLY A 24 0.21 -7.54 -5.05
N ARG A 25 1.43 -7.20 -4.64
CA ARG A 25 2.37 -8.12 -3.99
C ARG A 25 3.05 -7.44 -2.81
N GLY A 26 3.55 -8.22 -1.88
CA GLY A 26 4.32 -7.71 -0.75
C GLY A 26 5.00 -8.82 0.02
N ILE A 27 5.73 -8.44 1.06
CA ILE A 27 6.35 -9.35 2.02
C ILE A 27 5.40 -9.53 3.20
N TRP A 28 5.02 -10.78 3.44
CA TRP A 28 4.20 -11.18 4.57
C TRP A 28 5.00 -11.14 5.87
N CYS A 29 4.51 -10.39 6.85
CA CYS A 29 5.17 -10.16 8.13
C CYS A 29 4.48 -10.87 9.30
N GLY A 30 3.74 -11.95 9.02
CA GLY A 30 3.03 -12.75 10.01
C GLY A 30 3.50 -14.20 10.09
N ALA A 31 2.72 -15.03 10.80
CA ALA A 31 2.85 -16.48 10.72
C ALA A 31 2.63 -16.96 9.27
N PRO A 32 3.25 -18.08 8.83
CA PRO A 32 3.13 -18.55 7.45
C PRO A 32 1.68 -18.61 6.96
N VAL A 33 1.44 -18.04 5.78
CA VAL A 33 0.11 -17.94 5.17
C VAL A 33 0.02 -18.76 3.89
N ASN A 34 -1.12 -19.42 3.70
CA ASN A 34 -1.38 -20.22 2.51
C ASN A 34 -2.19 -19.44 1.48
N PRO A 35 -1.97 -19.66 0.17
CA PRO A 35 -2.88 -19.20 -0.87
C PRO A 35 -4.33 -19.64 -0.60
N GLY A 36 -5.27 -18.75 -0.89
CA GLY A 36 -6.71 -18.91 -0.61
C GLY A 36 -7.14 -18.36 0.75
N ALA A 37 -6.21 -18.04 1.65
CA ALA A 37 -6.55 -17.42 2.93
C ALA A 37 -7.08 -15.98 2.73
N GLU A 38 -8.11 -15.63 3.49
CA GLU A 38 -8.74 -14.31 3.52
C GLU A 38 -8.64 -13.75 4.94
N MET A 39 -8.18 -12.52 5.09
CA MET A 39 -8.00 -11.87 6.39
C MET A 39 -7.85 -10.36 6.27
N ASP A 40 -8.04 -9.66 7.39
CA ASP A 40 -7.69 -8.26 7.53
C ASP A 40 -6.20 -8.07 7.75
N VAL A 41 -5.65 -7.05 7.08
CA VAL A 41 -4.23 -6.69 7.16
C VAL A 41 -4.03 -5.19 7.27
N GLU A 42 -2.84 -4.84 7.74
CA GLU A 42 -2.26 -3.51 7.64
C GLU A 42 -1.16 -3.51 6.59
N PHE A 43 -1.11 -2.43 5.81
CA PHE A 43 -0.08 -2.20 4.80
C PHE A 43 0.87 -1.10 5.29
N GLU A 44 2.15 -1.39 5.16
CA GLU A 44 3.23 -0.42 5.36
C GLU A 44 4.12 -0.42 4.12
N LEU A 45 4.45 0.78 3.62
CA LEU A 45 5.39 0.96 2.52
C LEU A 45 6.76 1.24 3.13
N SER A 46 7.68 0.27 3.07
CA SER A 46 8.98 0.37 3.75
C SER A 46 9.99 1.28 3.07
N GLU A 47 9.70 1.76 1.86
CA GLU A 47 10.55 2.70 1.15
C GLU A 47 10.31 4.13 1.62
N LEU A 48 11.39 4.89 1.77
CA LEU A 48 11.30 6.33 1.98
C LEU A 48 10.92 7.02 0.67
N LEU A 49 9.68 7.51 0.58
CA LEU A 49 9.14 8.09 -0.65
C LEU A 49 9.52 9.55 -0.80
N MET A 50 9.80 9.97 -2.04
CA MET A 50 10.01 11.37 -2.37
C MET A 50 8.72 11.98 -2.94
N ARG A 51 8.19 13.00 -2.25
CA ARG A 51 7.03 13.77 -2.74
C ARG A 51 7.32 14.33 -4.13
N TRP A 52 6.33 14.30 -5.01
CA TRP A 52 6.42 14.73 -6.42
C TRP A 52 7.24 13.80 -7.33
N VAL A 53 7.88 12.76 -6.79
CA VAL A 53 8.68 11.78 -7.54
C VAL A 53 8.06 10.40 -7.45
N ASP A 54 7.76 9.92 -6.25
CA ASP A 54 7.12 8.62 -6.01
C ASP A 54 5.64 8.77 -5.65
N ILE A 55 5.26 10.00 -5.24
CA ILE A 55 3.90 10.41 -4.89
C ILE A 55 3.43 11.45 -5.91
N HIS A 56 2.39 11.12 -6.66
CA HIS A 56 1.86 12.00 -7.71
C HIS A 56 0.39 12.33 -7.47
N PRO A 57 -0.01 13.60 -7.44
CA PRO A 57 -1.41 13.95 -7.49
C PRO A 57 -2.05 13.46 -8.79
N VAL A 58 -3.26 12.91 -8.66
CA VAL A 58 -4.06 12.47 -9.81
C VAL A 58 -5.46 13.09 -9.72
N PRO A 59 -6.18 13.19 -10.85
CA PRO A 59 -7.58 13.59 -10.81
C PRO A 59 -8.36 12.71 -9.82
N ALA A 60 -9.35 13.31 -9.15
CA ALA A 60 -10.23 12.55 -8.26
C ALA A 60 -10.81 11.35 -9.01
N GLY A 61 -10.71 10.18 -8.39
CA GLY A 61 -11.01 8.91 -9.04
C GLY A 61 -11.44 7.84 -8.06
N GLU A 62 -11.35 6.60 -8.50
CA GLU A 62 -11.64 5.44 -7.67
C GLU A 62 -10.38 4.98 -6.94
N PHE A 63 -10.59 4.32 -5.79
CA PHE A 63 -9.53 3.62 -5.09
C PHE A 63 -8.99 2.49 -5.95
N ASN A 64 -7.66 2.33 -6.01
CA ASN A 64 -7.06 1.30 -6.82
C ASN A 64 -5.77 0.76 -6.21
N ILE A 65 -5.54 -0.54 -6.37
CA ILE A 65 -4.24 -1.19 -6.17
C ILE A 65 -3.93 -1.99 -7.42
N ARG A 66 -2.79 -1.72 -8.04
CA ARG A 66 -2.37 -2.41 -9.26
C ARG A 66 -0.91 -2.82 -9.20
N LEU A 67 -0.64 -3.98 -9.76
CA LEU A 67 0.72 -4.46 -9.99
C LEU A 67 1.16 -4.09 -11.42
N GLU A 68 2.12 -3.19 -11.53
CA GLU A 68 2.75 -2.82 -12.80
C GLU A 68 4.22 -3.23 -12.78
N GLN A 69 4.57 -4.24 -13.59
CA GLN A 69 5.90 -4.82 -13.64
C GLN A 69 6.38 -5.32 -12.26
N ASP A 70 7.32 -4.60 -11.63
CA ASP A 70 7.87 -4.87 -10.31
C ASP A 70 7.32 -3.92 -9.23
N LYS A 71 6.45 -2.97 -9.58
CA LYS A 71 5.89 -2.00 -8.65
C LYS A 71 4.44 -2.28 -8.33
N VAL A 72 4.05 -2.01 -7.10
CA VAL A 72 2.65 -1.87 -6.69
C VAL A 72 2.34 -0.38 -6.67
N ILE A 73 1.24 -0.01 -7.34
CA ILE A 73 0.75 1.36 -7.36
C ILE A 73 -0.53 1.42 -6.55
N PHE A 74 -0.53 2.28 -5.54
CA PHE A 74 -1.67 2.55 -4.68
C PHE A 74 -2.26 3.90 -5.06
N THR A 75 -3.53 3.91 -5.46
CA THR A 75 -4.31 5.13 -5.74
C THR A 75 -5.31 5.33 -4.61
N GLY A 76 -5.18 6.45 -3.90
CA GLY A 76 -6.02 6.76 -2.74
C GLY A 76 -5.97 8.23 -2.36
N VAL A 77 -6.60 8.56 -1.23
CA VAL A 77 -6.63 9.95 -0.72
C VAL A 77 -5.48 10.15 0.26
N LEU A 78 -4.63 11.14 0.02
CA LEU A 78 -3.58 11.53 0.94
C LEU A 78 -4.20 12.27 2.13
N GLU A 79 -4.40 11.56 3.24
CA GLU A 79 -5.13 12.09 4.42
C GLU A 79 -4.26 13.04 5.23
N ASN A 80 -3.05 12.60 5.56
CA ASN A 80 -2.16 13.34 6.44
C ASN A 80 -0.69 13.04 6.13
N ILE A 81 0.17 14.00 6.45
CA ILE A 81 1.60 13.79 6.61
C ILE A 81 2.03 14.48 7.90
N GLU A 82 2.55 13.72 8.85
CA GLU A 82 3.04 14.19 10.13
C GLU A 82 4.36 14.96 9.99
N GLU A 83 4.76 15.68 11.05
CA GLU A 83 5.96 16.51 11.06
C GLU A 83 7.26 15.69 10.86
N ASP A 84 7.25 14.42 11.26
CA ASP A 84 8.37 13.50 11.10
C ASP A 84 8.44 12.85 9.70
N GLY A 85 7.46 13.12 8.83
CA GLY A 85 7.37 12.56 7.49
C GLY A 85 6.48 11.32 7.37
N THR A 86 5.87 10.85 8.47
CA THR A 86 4.90 9.74 8.46
C THR A 86 3.63 10.15 7.70
N GLY A 87 3.34 9.45 6.60
CA GLY A 87 2.20 9.69 5.73
C GLY A 87 1.14 8.60 5.84
N TYR A 88 -0.12 9.00 5.62
CA TYR A 88 -1.27 8.10 5.59
C TYR A 88 -2.05 8.25 4.30
N LEU A 89 -2.15 7.16 3.55
CA LEU A 89 -2.97 7.07 2.35
C LEU A 89 -4.24 6.27 2.68
N ARG A 90 -5.41 6.86 2.49
CA ARG A 90 -6.68 6.15 2.63
C ARG A 90 -7.11 5.49 1.33
N ILE A 91 -7.49 4.22 1.43
CA ILE A 91 -8.05 3.40 0.35
C ILE A 91 -9.30 2.71 0.90
N GLY A 92 -10.48 3.13 0.46
CA GLY A 92 -11.74 2.71 1.09
C GLY A 92 -11.79 3.10 2.56
N GLU A 93 -11.98 2.11 3.43
CA GLU A 93 -11.91 2.24 4.90
C GLU A 93 -10.52 1.89 5.47
N GLY A 94 -9.58 1.43 4.63
CA GLY A 94 -8.23 1.08 5.04
C GLY A 94 -7.26 2.26 5.00
N LEU A 95 -6.22 2.19 5.83
CA LEU A 95 -5.09 3.11 5.82
C LEU A 95 -3.82 2.36 5.44
N VAL A 96 -3.02 2.99 4.58
CA VAL A 96 -1.68 2.54 4.20
C VAL A 96 -0.68 3.55 4.77
N MET A 97 0.24 3.07 5.61
CA MET A 97 1.28 3.90 6.23
C MET A 97 2.54 3.91 5.37
N PHE A 98 3.20 5.06 5.29
CA PHE A 98 4.47 5.21 4.57
C PHE A 98 5.30 6.33 5.18
N GLU A 99 6.59 6.39 4.85
CA GLU A 99 7.45 7.52 5.19
C GLU A 99 7.74 8.34 3.93
N CYS A 100 7.80 9.67 4.04
CA CYS A 100 8.16 10.51 2.91
C CYS A 100 8.94 11.79 3.26
N LEU A 101 9.71 12.27 2.28
CA LEU A 101 10.40 13.55 2.33
C LEU A 101 10.03 14.44 1.13
N GLY A 102 10.33 15.73 1.27
CA GLY A 102 10.23 16.71 0.19
C GLY A 102 9.29 17.87 0.50
N GLU A 103 9.05 18.69 -0.51
CA GLU A 103 8.22 19.89 -0.40
C GLU A 103 6.78 19.55 0.02
N PRO A 104 6.06 20.48 0.69
CA PRO A 104 4.67 20.28 1.04
C PRO A 104 3.80 19.85 -0.15
N MET A 105 2.83 18.97 0.10
CA MET A 105 1.86 18.49 -0.87
C MET A 105 0.45 18.76 -0.34
N ALA A 106 -0.51 18.96 -1.24
CA ALA A 106 -1.90 19.12 -0.85
C ALA A 106 -2.43 17.83 -0.19
N LEU A 107 -3.11 17.98 0.95
CA LEU A 107 -3.83 16.90 1.63
C LEU A 107 -5.30 16.85 1.16
N GLY A 108 -5.97 15.74 1.37
CA GLY A 108 -7.36 15.51 0.99
C GLY A 108 -7.57 15.32 -0.52
N VAL A 109 -6.49 15.11 -1.29
CA VAL A 109 -6.53 14.89 -2.74
C VAL A 109 -6.16 13.45 -3.07
N PHE A 110 -6.59 12.99 -4.25
CA PHE A 110 -6.16 11.71 -4.77
C PHE A 110 -4.69 11.78 -5.21
N VAL A 111 -3.93 10.77 -4.82
CA VAL A 111 -2.53 10.58 -5.20
C VAL A 111 -2.30 9.13 -5.62
N GLU A 112 -1.24 8.92 -6.38
CA GLU A 112 -0.65 7.62 -6.65
C GLU A 112 0.70 7.50 -5.95
N LEU A 113 0.87 6.42 -5.20
CA LEU A 113 2.14 6.01 -4.60
C LEU A 113 2.67 4.82 -5.38
N GLN A 114 3.88 4.94 -5.91
CA GLN A 114 4.56 3.85 -6.61
C GLN A 114 5.64 3.24 -5.74
N VAL A 115 5.50 1.97 -5.39
CA VAL A 115 6.43 1.28 -4.48
C VAL A 115 6.78 -0.12 -4.95
N ARG A 116 7.88 -0.66 -4.45
CA ARG A 116 8.33 -2.04 -4.65
C ARG A 116 8.23 -2.88 -3.38
N ASP A 117 8.47 -2.27 -2.23
CA ASP A 117 8.56 -2.94 -0.93
C ASP A 117 7.33 -2.65 -0.06
N VAL A 118 6.29 -3.44 -0.29
CA VAL A 118 5.07 -3.47 0.51
C VAL A 118 5.24 -4.51 1.62
N ARG A 119 5.02 -4.11 2.87
CA ARG A 119 4.90 -5.01 4.03
C ARG A 119 3.43 -5.22 4.34
N ILE A 120 3.10 -6.46 4.68
CA ILE A 120 1.74 -6.89 4.96
C ILE A 120 1.71 -7.56 6.33
N TYR A 121 1.00 -6.96 7.27
CA TYR A 121 0.87 -7.49 8.62
C TYR A 121 -0.54 -8.03 8.82
N PRO A 122 -0.73 -9.27 9.29
CA PRO A 122 -2.05 -9.74 9.67
C PRO A 122 -2.57 -8.89 10.83
N PHE A 123 -3.75 -8.30 10.63
CA PHE A 123 -4.43 -7.58 11.68
C PHE A 123 -4.98 -8.61 12.68
N SER A 124 -4.36 -8.69 13.86
CA SER A 124 -4.84 -9.55 14.94
C SER A 124 -5.65 -8.70 15.90
N ILE A 125 -6.95 -8.96 15.98
CA ILE A 125 -7.84 -8.42 17.02
C ILE A 125 -7.58 -9.15 18.33
#